data_AF-A0A091N176-F1
#
_entry.id   AF-A0A091N176-F1
#
_cell.length_a   1.000
_cell.length_b   1.000
_cell.length_c   1.000
_cell.angle_alpha   90.00
_cell.angle_beta   90.00
_cell.angle_gamma   90.00
#
_symmetry.space_group_name_H-M   'P 1'
#
loop_
_entity.id
_entity.type
_entity.pdbx_description
1 polymer ?
#
loop_
_entity_poly.entity_id
_entity_poly.type
_entity_poly.pdbx_seq_one_letter_code
_entity_poly.pdbx_strand_id
1 'polypeptide(L)'
;VDVDKCLSNPCPALATCNNTHGSYFCQCPLGYELEKGKCNLVRIFIGQVPLKVNITHGKYTELLHIEGEILAMLDASLSGLPGYHHSTVKATREANVVHVSVQSTFSLASNVTFYDVVSSVKSYIRACKSPTEACQFISSLKPLHRVGSLCKQKDPECDKETSECTDFDGVALCQCKSGYFKYNKMDHSCR
;
A
#
# COMPACT_ATOMS: atom_id res chain seq x y z
N VAL A 1 33.46 -10.60 11.21
CA VAL A 1 32.21 -10.26 11.94
C VAL A 1 31.65 -9.02 11.27
N ASP A 2 30.40 -9.07 10.81
CA ASP A 2 29.73 -7.89 10.26
C ASP A 2 29.25 -7.01 11.41
N VAL A 3 29.54 -5.71 11.35
CA VAL A 3 29.18 -4.76 12.40
C VAL A 3 27.81 -4.22 12.07
N ASP A 4 26.87 -4.37 13.02
CA ASP A 4 25.54 -3.81 12.89
C ASP A 4 25.61 -2.29 12.70
N LYS A 5 25.25 -1.85 11.49
CA LYS A 5 25.30 -0.45 11.07
C LYS A 5 24.18 0.37 11.70
N CYS A 6 23.14 -0.26 12.24
CA CYS A 6 22.05 0.45 12.93
C CYS A 6 22.45 0.99 14.29
N LEU A 7 23.55 0.52 14.88
CA LEU A 7 24.05 1.01 16.18
C LEU A 7 24.43 2.50 16.16
N SER A 8 24.73 3.07 14.98
CA SER A 8 25.02 4.51 14.84
C SER A 8 23.76 5.37 14.60
N ASN A 9 22.56 4.79 14.68
CA ASN A 9 21.28 5.46 14.37
C ASN A 9 21.31 6.27 13.06
N PRO A 10 21.64 5.63 11.92
CA PRO A 10 21.86 6.35 10.66
C PRO A 10 20.56 6.83 9.98
N CYS A 11 19.39 6.38 10.47
CA CYS A 11 18.11 6.67 9.85
C CYS A 11 17.49 7.97 10.35
N PRO A 12 16.72 8.67 9.50
CA PRO A 12 16.05 9.89 9.92
C PRO A 12 14.94 9.62 10.93
N ALA A 13 14.45 10.69 11.56
CA ALA A 13 13.31 10.60 12.46
C ALA A 13 12.14 9.85 11.80
N LEU A 14 11.43 9.05 12.61
CA LEU A 14 10.34 8.13 12.23
C LEU A 14 10.77 6.85 11.50
N ALA A 15 11.94 6.80 10.85
CA ALA A 15 12.37 5.61 10.13
C ALA A 15 12.94 4.54 11.08
N THR A 16 12.61 3.28 10.82
CA THR A 16 13.24 2.12 11.44
C THR A 16 14.49 1.72 10.66
N CYS A 17 15.60 1.50 11.35
CA CYS A 17 16.82 0.97 10.74
C CYS A 17 16.78 -0.55 10.67
N ASN A 18 17.04 -1.11 9.49
CA ASN A 18 17.19 -2.53 9.29
C ASN A 18 18.62 -2.83 8.84
N ASN A 19 19.35 -3.58 9.66
CA ASN A 19 20.71 -4.01 9.36
C ASN A 19 20.70 -5.13 8.31
N THR A 20 21.59 -5.06 7.33
CA THR A 20 21.77 -6.08 6.30
C THR A 20 23.24 -6.49 6.21
N HIS A 21 23.54 -7.63 5.59
CA HIS A 21 24.92 -8.09 5.49
C HIS A 21 25.76 -7.09 4.66
N GLY A 22 26.64 -6.35 5.34
CA GLY A 22 27.50 -5.31 4.77
C GLY A 22 26.85 -3.93 4.61
N SER A 23 25.60 -3.72 5.01
CA SER A 23 24.90 -2.42 4.86
C SER A 23 23.74 -2.24 5.85
N TYR A 24 22.90 -1.25 5.62
CA TYR A 24 21.61 -1.05 6.28
C TYR A 24 20.64 -0.38 5.30
N PHE A 25 19.35 -0.43 5.61
CA PHE A 25 18.35 0.42 4.97
C PHE A 25 17.41 1.03 6.00
N CYS A 26 16.88 2.20 5.68
CA CYS A 26 15.93 2.91 6.50
C CYS A 26 14.52 2.73 5.94
N GLN A 27 13.62 2.26 6.78
CA GLN A 27 12.22 2.02 6.42
C GLN A 27 11.33 3.02 7.13
N CYS A 28 10.61 3.84 6.36
CA CYS A 28 9.59 4.72 6.91
C CYS A 28 8.34 3.92 7.32
N PRO A 29 7.56 4.42 8.29
CA PRO A 29 6.32 3.77 8.72
C PRO A 29 5.29 3.80 7.59
N LEU A 30 4.26 2.96 7.68
CA LEU A 30 3.18 2.93 6.70
C LEU A 30 2.54 4.32 6.54
N GLY A 31 2.33 4.75 5.30
CA GLY A 31 1.85 6.10 4.99
C GLY A 31 2.97 7.12 4.78
N TYR A 32 4.23 6.71 4.90
CA TYR A 32 5.39 7.57 4.67
C TYR A 32 6.38 6.95 3.70
N GLU A 33 7.03 7.80 2.91
CA GLU A 33 8.10 7.42 1.99
C GLU A 33 9.38 8.17 2.34
N LEU A 34 10.52 7.49 2.22
CA LEU A 34 11.82 8.09 2.46
C LEU A 34 12.21 8.95 1.24
N GLU A 35 12.19 10.25 1.40
CA GLU A 35 12.59 11.20 0.36
C GLU A 35 13.56 12.23 0.96
N LYS A 36 14.72 12.41 0.30
CA LYS A 36 15.76 13.39 0.70
C LYS A 36 16.14 13.29 2.20
N GLY A 37 16.24 12.07 2.71
CA GLY A 37 16.62 11.82 4.11
C GLY A 37 15.56 12.17 5.13
N LYS A 38 14.28 12.19 4.76
CA LYS A 38 13.14 12.36 5.67
C LYS A 38 11.99 11.43 5.28
N CYS A 39 11.24 10.97 6.27
CA CYS A 39 9.96 10.30 6.03
C CYS A 39 8.90 11.35 5.74
N ASN A 40 8.50 11.47 4.48
CA ASN A 40 7.42 12.36 4.05
C ASN A 40 6.12 11.59 3.99
N LEU A 41 5.04 12.18 4.50
CA LEU A 41 3.70 11.60 4.41
C LEU A 41 3.30 11.52 2.93
N VAL A 42 2.70 10.40 2.53
CA VAL A 42 2.24 10.11 1.17
C VAL A 42 0.80 9.62 1.21
N ARG A 43 0.13 9.65 0.05
CA ARG A 43 -1.18 9.01 -0.13
C ARG A 43 -0.96 7.56 -0.54
N ILE A 44 -1.61 6.62 0.15
CA ILE A 44 -1.55 5.19 -0.14
C ILE A 44 -2.95 4.64 -0.31
N PHE A 45 -3.22 4.02 -1.46
CA PHE A 45 -4.45 3.27 -1.69
C PHE A 45 -4.17 1.78 -1.58
N ILE A 46 -4.83 1.12 -0.65
CA ILE A 46 -4.63 -0.31 -0.39
C ILE A 46 -5.71 -1.12 -1.09
N GLY A 47 -5.27 -2.16 -1.79
CA GLY A 47 -6.13 -3.20 -2.35
C GLY A 47 -5.81 -4.56 -1.76
N GLN A 48 -6.83 -5.41 -1.60
CA GLN A 48 -6.66 -6.80 -1.19
C GLN A 48 -7.56 -7.69 -2.04
N VAL A 49 -7.00 -8.79 -2.57
CA VAL A 49 -7.76 -9.80 -3.31
C VAL A 49 -7.32 -11.21 -2.94
N PRO A 50 -8.26 -12.10 -2.58
CA PRO A 50 -8.00 -13.52 -2.50
C PRO A 50 -8.09 -14.15 -3.90
N LEU A 51 -7.04 -14.86 -4.33
CA LEU A 51 -6.98 -15.62 -5.57
C LEU A 51 -7.12 -17.12 -5.29
N LYS A 52 -7.96 -17.80 -6.06
CA LYS A 52 -8.20 -19.24 -5.94
C LYS A 52 -7.17 -20.04 -6.73
N VAL A 53 -6.94 -21.30 -6.34
CA VAL A 53 -5.96 -22.22 -6.98
C VAL A 53 -6.16 -22.36 -8.49
N ASN A 54 -7.40 -22.33 -8.97
CA ASN A 54 -7.70 -22.44 -10.40
C ASN A 54 -7.14 -21.27 -11.23
N ILE A 55 -6.78 -20.15 -10.61
CA ILE A 55 -6.12 -18.99 -11.23
C ILE A 55 -4.60 -19.07 -11.02
N THR A 56 -4.15 -19.60 -9.88
CA THR A 56 -2.74 -19.64 -9.48
C THR A 56 -2.06 -20.96 -9.89
N HIS A 57 -2.18 -21.33 -11.16
CA HIS A 57 -1.56 -22.53 -11.74
C HIS A 57 -0.52 -22.14 -12.80
N GLY A 58 0.21 -23.12 -13.34
CA GLY A 58 1.25 -22.86 -14.36
C GLY A 58 2.33 -21.93 -13.81
N LYS A 59 2.56 -20.79 -14.48
CA LYS A 59 3.55 -19.78 -14.06
C LYS A 59 3.15 -19.05 -12.76
N TYR A 60 1.88 -19.09 -12.38
CA TYR A 60 1.36 -18.44 -11.15
C TYR A 60 1.41 -19.37 -9.92
N THR A 61 2.12 -20.48 -9.99
CA THR A 61 2.47 -21.25 -8.79
C THR A 61 3.46 -20.47 -7.92
N GLU A 62 4.39 -19.77 -8.57
CA GLU A 62 5.40 -18.91 -7.94
C GLU A 62 4.81 -17.54 -7.59
N LEU A 63 4.91 -17.16 -6.32
CA LEU A 63 4.36 -15.89 -5.83
C LEU A 63 5.01 -14.66 -6.49
N LEU A 64 6.29 -14.73 -6.83
CA LEU A 64 7.01 -13.65 -7.51
C LEU A 64 6.42 -13.33 -8.88
N HIS A 65 5.96 -14.34 -9.63
CA HIS A 65 5.31 -14.13 -10.92
C HIS A 65 3.94 -13.46 -10.76
N ILE A 66 3.17 -13.84 -9.72
CA ILE A 66 1.92 -13.15 -9.35
C ILE A 66 2.21 -11.68 -9.01
N GLU A 67 3.19 -11.43 -8.15
CA GLU A 67 3.57 -10.07 -7.72
C GLU A 67 3.99 -9.20 -8.91
N GLY A 68 4.85 -9.73 -9.79
CA GLY A 68 5.35 -9.01 -10.97
C GLY A 68 4.26 -8.64 -11.97
N GLU A 69 3.33 -9.55 -12.27
CA GLU A 69 2.23 -9.29 -13.21
C GLU A 69 1.24 -8.27 -12.65
N ILE A 70 0.91 -8.36 -11.36
CA ILE A 70 0.03 -7.38 -10.70
C ILE A 70 0.72 -6.01 -10.62
N LEU A 71 2.02 -5.99 -10.30
CA LEU A 71 2.80 -4.75 -10.23
C LEU A 71 2.84 -4.04 -11.58
N ALA A 72 3.18 -4.76 -12.65
CA ALA A 72 3.22 -4.22 -14.00
C ALA A 72 1.85 -3.66 -14.45
N MET A 73 0.76 -4.38 -14.14
CA MET A 73 -0.59 -3.91 -14.39
C MET A 73 -0.90 -2.61 -13.61
N LEU A 74 -0.56 -2.54 -12.33
CA LEU A 74 -0.78 -1.35 -11.51
C LEU A 74 0.01 -0.15 -12.02
N ASP A 75 1.31 -0.31 -12.27
CA ASP A 75 2.18 0.75 -12.80
C ASP A 75 1.65 1.28 -14.13
N ALA A 76 1.28 0.39 -15.06
CA ALA A 76 0.70 0.79 -16.33
C ALA A 76 -0.65 1.51 -16.17
N SER A 77 -1.50 1.05 -15.26
CA SER A 77 -2.83 1.63 -15.06
C SER A 77 -2.84 2.94 -14.26
N LEU A 78 -1.83 3.20 -13.42
CA LEU A 78 -1.82 4.34 -12.50
C LEU A 78 -0.81 5.42 -12.89
N SER A 79 0.15 5.13 -13.76
CA SER A 79 1.18 6.08 -14.22
C SER A 79 0.63 7.39 -14.80
N GLY A 80 -0.60 7.39 -15.33
CA GLY A 80 -1.26 8.59 -15.85
C GLY A 80 -1.95 9.46 -14.79
N LEU A 81 -2.07 8.99 -13.55
CA LEU A 81 -2.73 9.72 -12.48
C LEU A 81 -1.77 10.72 -11.80
N PRO A 82 -2.27 11.89 -11.36
CA PRO A 82 -1.43 12.94 -10.80
C PRO A 82 -0.70 12.45 -9.56
N GLY A 83 0.61 12.69 -9.51
CA GLY A 83 1.44 12.38 -8.36
C GLY A 83 1.64 10.89 -8.10
N TYR A 84 1.38 9.99 -9.05
CA TYR A 84 1.74 8.58 -8.90
C TYR A 84 3.26 8.43 -8.69
N HIS A 85 3.65 7.70 -7.64
CA HIS A 85 5.06 7.37 -7.38
C HIS A 85 5.35 5.95 -7.87
N HIS A 86 4.76 4.96 -7.20
CA HIS A 86 4.96 3.54 -7.48
C HIS A 86 3.85 2.71 -6.83
N SER A 87 3.75 1.43 -7.21
CA SER A 87 2.96 0.44 -6.49
C SER A 87 3.87 -0.61 -5.85
N THR A 88 3.38 -1.25 -4.79
CA THR A 88 4.00 -2.45 -4.21
C THR A 88 2.96 -3.55 -4.14
N VAL A 89 3.41 -4.79 -4.34
CA VAL A 89 2.56 -5.97 -4.31
C VAL A 89 3.21 -7.01 -3.41
N LYS A 90 2.42 -7.61 -2.53
CA LYS A 90 2.83 -8.73 -1.70
C LYS A 90 1.80 -9.85 -1.82
N ALA A 91 2.24 -11.03 -2.19
CA ALA A 91 1.43 -12.23 -2.26
C ALA A 91 1.86 -13.22 -1.18
N THR A 92 0.88 -13.85 -0.53
CA THR A 92 1.11 -14.88 0.49
C THR A 92 0.19 -16.05 0.22
N ARG A 93 0.69 -17.28 0.37
CA ARG A 93 -0.10 -18.50 0.13
C ARG A 93 -0.57 -19.06 1.46
N GLU A 94 -1.88 -19.20 1.62
CA GLU A 94 -2.51 -19.84 2.77
C GLU A 94 -3.44 -20.96 2.28
N ALA A 95 -3.04 -22.20 2.52
CA ALA A 95 -3.70 -23.39 1.99
C ALA A 95 -3.96 -23.30 0.47
N ASN A 96 -5.23 -23.19 0.07
CA ASN A 96 -5.70 -23.14 -1.32
C ASN A 96 -6.06 -21.72 -1.78
N VAL A 97 -5.60 -20.69 -1.07
CA VAL A 97 -5.85 -19.29 -1.39
C VAL A 97 -4.54 -18.53 -1.42
N VAL A 98 -4.35 -17.69 -2.44
CA VAL A 98 -3.27 -16.71 -2.46
C VAL A 98 -3.85 -15.35 -2.09
N HIS A 99 -3.43 -14.83 -0.95
CA HIS A 99 -3.79 -13.50 -0.48
C HIS A 99 -2.82 -12.49 -1.08
N VAL A 100 -3.34 -11.62 -1.95
CA VAL A 100 -2.60 -10.51 -2.52
C VAL A 100 -2.98 -9.23 -1.80
N SER A 101 -1.97 -8.48 -1.36
CA SER A 101 -2.09 -7.10 -0.88
C SER A 101 -1.33 -6.19 -1.81
N VAL A 102 -1.93 -5.06 -2.19
CA VAL A 102 -1.30 -4.03 -3.01
C VAL A 102 -1.36 -2.69 -2.31
N GLN A 103 -0.33 -1.87 -2.51
CA GLN A 103 -0.30 -0.49 -2.04
C GLN A 103 0.15 0.39 -3.19
N SER A 104 -0.67 1.34 -3.59
CA SER A 104 -0.33 2.32 -4.62
C SER A 104 -0.05 3.66 -3.97
N THR A 105 1.18 4.16 -4.13
CA THR A 105 1.72 5.34 -3.46
C THR A 105 1.65 6.55 -4.37
N PHE A 106 1.17 7.66 -3.83
CA PHE A 106 1.04 8.94 -4.51
C PHE A 106 1.57 10.08 -3.64
N SER A 107 2.00 11.16 -4.29
CA SER A 107 2.34 12.42 -3.63
C SER A 107 1.18 12.93 -2.78
N LEU A 108 1.48 13.39 -1.56
CA LEU A 108 0.48 14.00 -0.68
C LEU A 108 -0.21 15.23 -1.31
N ALA A 109 0.52 15.97 -2.14
CA ALA A 109 0.02 17.16 -2.82
C ALA A 109 -0.93 16.83 -3.99
N SER A 110 -1.02 15.56 -4.40
CA SER A 110 -1.96 15.14 -5.44
C SER A 110 -3.41 15.27 -4.98
N ASN A 111 -4.29 15.58 -5.92
CA ASN A 111 -5.74 15.57 -5.76
C ASN A 111 -6.38 14.22 -6.15
N VAL A 112 -5.56 13.18 -6.36
CA VAL A 112 -6.04 11.82 -6.66
C VAL A 112 -6.97 11.30 -5.56
N THR A 113 -8.08 10.68 -5.96
CA THR A 113 -9.06 10.09 -5.05
C THR A 113 -9.07 8.57 -5.17
N PHE A 114 -9.68 7.90 -4.18
CA PHE A 114 -9.96 6.47 -4.26
C PHE A 114 -10.76 6.10 -5.53
N TYR A 115 -11.68 6.96 -5.96
CA TYR A 115 -12.48 6.74 -7.17
C TYR A 115 -11.60 6.75 -8.44
N ASP A 116 -10.63 7.66 -8.53
CA ASP A 116 -9.72 7.76 -9.68
C ASP A 116 -8.88 6.48 -9.80
N VAL A 117 -8.29 6.01 -8.69
CA VAL A 117 -7.50 4.78 -8.64
C VAL A 117 -8.35 3.57 -9.06
N VAL A 118 -9.53 3.41 -8.45
CA VAL A 118 -10.44 2.30 -8.75
C VAL A 118 -10.90 2.33 -10.21
N SER A 119 -11.26 3.51 -10.72
CA SER A 119 -11.77 3.65 -12.08
C SER A 119 -10.68 3.40 -13.12
N SER A 120 -9.44 3.85 -12.88
CA SER A 120 -8.30 3.63 -13.77
C SER A 120 -7.94 2.14 -13.86
N VAL A 121 -7.80 1.46 -12.71
CA VAL A 121 -7.49 0.02 -12.66
C VAL A 121 -8.61 -0.80 -13.31
N LYS A 122 -9.88 -0.47 -13.03
CA LYS A 122 -11.02 -1.13 -13.69
C LYS A 122 -11.05 -0.87 -15.20
N SER A 123 -10.64 0.30 -15.66
CA SER A 123 -10.54 0.62 -17.08
C SER A 123 -9.48 -0.24 -17.75
N TYR A 124 -8.29 -0.32 -17.14
CA TYR A 124 -7.17 -1.13 -17.62
C TYR A 124 -7.54 -2.62 -17.72
N ILE A 125 -8.12 -3.20 -16.66
CA ILE A 125 -8.57 -4.60 -16.65
C ILE A 125 -9.59 -4.85 -17.76
N ARG A 126 -10.52 -3.92 -18.01
CA ARG A 126 -11.54 -4.05 -19.09
C ARG A 126 -10.95 -3.89 -20.49
N ALA A 127 -9.87 -3.13 -20.64
CA ALA A 127 -9.18 -2.94 -21.90
C ALA A 127 -8.32 -4.17 -22.28
N CYS A 128 -7.99 -5.02 -21.31
CA CYS A 128 -7.32 -6.27 -21.55
C CYS A 128 -8.26 -7.26 -22.29
N LYS A 129 -8.12 -7.33 -23.62
CA LYS A 129 -8.97 -8.14 -24.52
C LYS A 129 -8.23 -9.28 -25.23
N SER A 130 -6.93 -9.45 -24.97
CA SER A 130 -6.09 -10.44 -25.65
C SER A 130 -6.29 -11.84 -25.03
N PRO A 131 -6.28 -12.94 -25.81
CA PRO A 131 -6.42 -14.30 -25.28
C PRO A 131 -5.14 -14.83 -24.62
N THR A 132 -4.33 -13.95 -24.01
CA THR A 132 -3.11 -14.35 -23.31
C THR A 132 -3.44 -14.82 -21.90
N GLU A 133 -2.64 -15.76 -21.38
CA GLU A 133 -2.73 -16.22 -19.99
C GLU A 133 -2.64 -15.04 -19.00
N ALA A 134 -1.79 -14.05 -19.27
CA ALA A 134 -1.67 -12.83 -18.48
C ALA A 134 -2.98 -12.01 -18.44
N CYS A 135 -3.68 -11.91 -19.56
CA CYS A 135 -4.92 -11.14 -19.62
C CYS A 135 -6.08 -11.84 -18.92
N GLN A 136 -6.11 -13.17 -18.97
CA GLN A 136 -7.04 -14.00 -18.19
C GLN A 136 -6.78 -13.85 -16.69
N PHE A 137 -5.51 -13.86 -16.28
CA PHE A 137 -5.10 -13.61 -14.90
C PHE A 137 -5.52 -12.21 -14.43
N ILE A 138 -5.17 -11.16 -15.17
CA ILE A 138 -5.54 -9.76 -14.88
C ILE A 138 -7.06 -9.60 -14.75
N SER A 139 -7.84 -10.27 -15.61
CA SER A 139 -9.30 -10.25 -15.57
C SER A 139 -9.90 -10.82 -14.28
N SER A 140 -9.16 -11.67 -13.55
CA SER A 140 -9.56 -12.19 -12.25
C SER A 140 -9.41 -11.17 -11.11
N LEU A 141 -8.62 -10.11 -11.31
CA LEU A 141 -8.28 -9.08 -10.32
C LEU A 141 -9.34 -7.97 -10.18
N LYS A 142 -10.53 -8.12 -10.77
CA LYS A 142 -11.63 -7.15 -10.66
C LYS A 142 -11.94 -6.65 -9.22
N PRO A 143 -11.79 -7.43 -8.14
CA PRO A 143 -12.06 -6.95 -6.79
C PRO A 143 -10.87 -6.27 -6.08
N LEU A 144 -9.70 -6.10 -6.74
CA LEU A 144 -8.44 -5.71 -6.10
C LEU A 144 -8.55 -4.52 -5.12
N HIS A 145 -9.32 -3.47 -5.44
CA HIS A 145 -9.44 -2.27 -4.61
C HIS A 145 -10.69 -2.25 -3.68
N ARG A 146 -11.26 -3.40 -3.32
CA ARG A 146 -12.56 -3.45 -2.59
C ARG A 146 -12.48 -3.60 -1.07
N VAL A 147 -11.33 -3.97 -0.49
CA VAL A 147 -11.29 -4.51 0.90
C VAL A 147 -10.14 -3.96 1.78
N GLY A 148 -9.20 -3.20 1.22
CA GLY A 148 -8.09 -2.62 1.97
C GLY A 148 -8.49 -1.43 2.85
N SER A 149 -7.75 -1.19 3.93
CA SER A 149 -7.88 0.00 4.77
C SER A 149 -6.54 0.29 5.46
N LEU A 150 -6.05 1.52 5.33
CA LEU A 150 -4.90 2.02 6.08
C LEU A 150 -5.23 2.13 7.57
N CYS A 151 -6.47 2.44 7.93
CA CYS A 151 -6.89 2.52 9.33
C CYS A 151 -6.73 1.20 10.09
N LYS A 152 -6.91 0.06 9.41
CA LYS A 152 -6.65 -1.28 10.00
C LYS A 152 -5.17 -1.59 10.21
N GLN A 153 -4.28 -0.84 9.55
CA GLN A 153 -2.82 -1.04 9.59
C GLN A 153 -2.11 0.15 10.26
N LYS A 154 -2.86 1.09 10.83
CA LYS A 154 -2.32 2.30 11.46
C LYS A 154 -1.72 1.93 12.82
N ASP A 155 -0.46 2.29 13.00
CA ASP A 155 0.25 2.18 14.26
C ASP A 155 0.85 3.54 14.66
N PRO A 156 0.58 4.06 15.88
CA PRO A 156 -0.40 3.56 16.83
C PRO A 156 -1.86 3.76 16.37
N GLU A 157 -2.75 2.87 16.82
CA GLU A 157 -4.19 2.94 16.57
C GLU A 157 -4.78 4.27 17.06
N CYS A 158 -5.86 4.73 16.42
CA CYS A 158 -6.63 5.87 16.92
C CYS A 158 -7.31 5.53 18.24
N ASP A 159 -7.35 6.48 19.17
CA ASP A 159 -8.07 6.33 20.43
C ASP A 159 -9.57 6.15 20.16
N LYS A 160 -10.11 4.99 20.52
CA LYS A 160 -11.47 4.59 20.18
C LYS A 160 -12.53 5.31 21.00
N GLU A 161 -12.17 5.95 22.11
CA GLU A 161 -13.10 6.72 22.94
C GLU A 161 -13.36 8.10 22.33
N THR A 162 -12.30 8.80 21.95
CA THR A 162 -12.30 10.22 21.58
C THR A 162 -12.21 10.46 20.07
N SER A 163 -11.83 9.45 19.28
CA SER A 163 -11.60 9.59 17.84
C SER A 163 -12.09 8.41 17.00
N GLU A 164 -12.18 8.62 15.69
CA GLU A 164 -12.49 7.62 14.66
C GLU A 164 -11.47 7.72 13.52
N CYS A 165 -11.03 6.59 12.97
CA CYS A 165 -10.05 6.59 11.88
C CYS A 165 -10.73 6.68 10.51
N THR A 166 -10.24 7.57 9.65
CA THR A 166 -10.66 7.71 8.25
C THR A 166 -9.47 7.57 7.30
N ASP A 167 -9.65 6.90 6.16
CA ASP A 167 -8.58 6.67 5.16
C ASP A 167 -9.00 6.79 3.69
N PHE A 168 -10.19 7.33 3.41
CA PHE A 168 -10.73 7.44 2.03
C PHE A 168 -9.87 8.27 1.07
N ASP A 169 -9.07 9.19 1.60
CA ASP A 169 -8.15 10.05 0.84
C ASP A 169 -6.74 9.46 0.72
N GLY A 170 -6.57 8.17 1.04
CA GLY A 170 -5.27 7.52 1.03
C GLY A 170 -4.36 7.93 2.19
N VAL A 171 -4.91 8.53 3.25
CA VAL A 171 -4.17 8.88 4.48
C VAL A 171 -4.99 8.46 5.68
N ALA A 172 -4.41 7.65 6.58
CA ALA A 172 -5.09 7.26 7.82
C ALA A 172 -4.99 8.36 8.89
N LEU A 173 -6.07 9.11 9.06
CA LEU A 173 -6.21 10.19 10.03
C LEU A 173 -7.21 9.83 11.12
N CYS A 174 -6.86 10.11 12.37
CA CYS A 174 -7.82 10.06 13.48
C CYS A 174 -8.63 11.37 13.48
N GLN A 175 -9.94 11.31 13.32
CA GLN A 175 -10.83 12.46 13.42
C GLN A 175 -11.52 12.45 14.78
N CYS A 176 -11.63 13.61 15.43
CA CYS A 176 -12.27 13.69 16.74
C CYS A 176 -13.77 13.45 16.63
N LYS A 177 -14.31 12.72 17.62
CA LYS A 177 -15.76 12.63 17.79
C LYS A 177 -16.33 13.96 18.24
N SER A 178 -17.64 14.11 18.09
CA SER A 178 -18.36 15.32 18.53
C SER A 178 -18.07 15.60 20.02
N GLY A 179 -17.70 16.85 20.33
CA GLY A 179 -17.35 17.28 21.68
C GLY A 179 -15.87 17.19 22.04
N TYR A 180 -15.04 16.56 21.20
CA TYR A 180 -13.60 16.47 21.39
C TYR A 180 -12.83 17.32 20.37
N PHE A 181 -11.64 17.78 20.74
CA PHE A 181 -10.77 18.61 19.91
C PHE A 181 -9.34 18.07 19.89
N LYS A 182 -8.66 18.34 18.78
CA LYS A 182 -7.25 17.97 18.56
C LYS A 182 -6.35 19.16 18.87
N TYR A 183 -5.25 18.90 19.57
CA TYR A 183 -4.20 19.91 19.78
C TYR A 183 -3.23 19.92 18.59
N ASN A 184 -2.85 18.73 18.10
CA ASN A 184 -2.07 18.55 16.88
C ASN A 184 -2.85 17.68 15.88
N LYS A 185 -2.74 18.00 14.58
CA LYS A 185 -3.36 17.23 13.50
C LYS A 185 -2.90 15.76 13.51
N MET A 186 -1.67 15.50 13.94
CA MET A 186 -1.08 14.16 14.00
C MET A 186 -1.43 13.37 15.27
N ASP A 187 -2.13 13.96 16.23
CA ASP A 187 -2.47 13.25 17.47
C ASP A 187 -3.37 12.05 17.18
N HIS A 188 -3.17 10.97 17.95
CA HIS A 188 -3.96 9.76 17.84
C HIS A 188 -5.22 9.79 18.73
N SER A 189 -5.27 10.74 19.68
CA SER A 189 -6.38 10.99 20.59
C SER A 189 -6.87 12.43 20.51
N CYS A 190 -8.07 12.66 21.04
CA CYS A 190 -8.66 13.97 21.19
C CYS A 190 -9.01 14.23 22.66
N ARG A 191 -9.28 15.48 23.01
CA ARG A 191 -9.63 15.90 24.38
C ARG A 191 -10.88 16.76 24.42
#